data_AF-A0A2K2F3J5-F1
#
_entry.id   AF-A0A2K2F3J5-F1
#
_cell.length_a   1.000
_cell.length_b   1.000
_cell.length_c   1.000
_cell.angle_alpha   90.00
_cell.angle_beta   90.00
_cell.angle_gamma   90.00
#
_symmetry.space_group_name_H-M   'P 1'
#
loop_
_entity.id
_entity.type
_entity.pdbx_description
1 polymer ?
#
loop_
_entity_poly.entity_id
_entity_poly.type
_entity_poly.pdbx_seq_one_letter_code
_entity_poly.pdbx_strand_id
1 'polypeptide(L)'
;MKTSDLLMSSLHISEDDYVFTGSFLLSSGHKTMPVDISDLQKSEKIRYLKFFFNLEETEDEIIETLMNMIIEKSSVASRGIGC
;
A
#
# COMPACT_ATOMS: atom_id res chain seq x y z
N MET A 1 -6.00 -1.63 15.60
CA MET A 1 -5.40 -2.58 14.63
C MET A 1 -4.15 -1.95 14.04
N LYS A 2 -3.12 -2.73 13.69
CA LYS A 2 -1.88 -2.22 13.07
C LYS A 2 -1.89 -2.38 11.56
N THR A 3 -1.19 -1.50 10.87
CA THR A 3 -1.05 -1.44 9.41
C THR A 3 -0.27 -2.66 8.91
N SER A 4 0.69 -3.15 9.68
CA SER A 4 1.43 -4.38 9.38
C SER A 4 0.56 -5.64 9.38
N ASP A 5 -0.62 -5.59 10.00
CA ASP A 5 -1.59 -6.70 10.03
C ASP A 5 -2.49 -6.69 8.77
N LEU A 6 -2.40 -5.64 7.94
CA LEU A 6 -3.12 -5.55 6.67
C LEU A 6 -2.44 -6.44 5.63
N LEU A 7 -3.26 -7.21 4.92
CA LEU A 7 -2.82 -8.04 3.82
C LEU A 7 -2.84 -7.23 2.53
N MET A 8 -1.65 -6.89 2.03
CA MET A 8 -1.47 -6.29 0.71
C MET A 8 -1.47 -7.38 -0.37
N SER A 9 -2.46 -7.32 -1.26
CA SER A 9 -2.65 -8.26 -2.38
C SER A 9 -2.77 -7.49 -3.69
N SER A 10 -2.51 -8.17 -4.82
CA SER A 10 -2.64 -7.59 -6.16
C SER A 10 -1.86 -6.28 -6.35
N LEU A 11 -0.67 -6.19 -5.77
CA LEU A 11 0.22 -5.05 -5.97
C LEU A 11 0.67 -5.03 -7.44
N HIS A 12 0.21 -4.01 -8.15
CA HIS A 12 0.63 -3.69 -9.49
C HIS A 12 1.44 -2.41 -9.42
N ILE A 13 2.71 -2.49 -9.81
CA ILE A 13 3.60 -1.33 -9.86
C ILE A 13 4.06 -1.19 -11.30
N SER A 14 3.84 0.01 -11.83
CA SER A 14 4.38 0.44 -13.10
C SER A 14 5.32 1.61 -12.83
N GLU A 15 6.58 1.39 -13.17
CA GLU A 15 7.56 2.46 -13.27
C GLU A 15 7.43 3.05 -14.68
N ASP A 16 6.87 4.25 -14.79
CA ASP A 16 6.80 5.00 -16.05
C ASP A 16 7.39 6.39 -15.80
N ASP A 17 8.49 6.69 -16.51
CA ASP A 17 9.16 8.00 -16.50
C ASP A 17 9.46 8.58 -15.10
N TYR A 18 10.15 7.81 -14.24
CA TYR A 18 10.51 8.19 -12.85
C TYR A 18 9.33 8.41 -11.90
N VAL A 19 8.08 8.16 -12.34
CA VAL A 19 6.90 8.20 -11.48
C VAL A 19 6.55 6.77 -11.09
N PHE A 20 6.73 6.46 -9.80
CA PHE A 20 6.20 5.22 -9.23
C PHE A 20 4.68 5.32 -9.15
N THR A 21 4.00 4.74 -10.14
CA THR A 21 2.56 4.56 -10.11
C THR A 21 2.24 3.10 -9.79
N GLY A 22 1.19 2.88 -9.02
CA GLY A 22 0.80 1.53 -8.69
C GLY A 22 -0.48 1.49 -7.89
N SER A 23 -1.14 0.35 -7.98
CA SER A 23 -2.39 0.07 -7.26
C SER A 23 -2.25 -1.25 -6.53
N PHE A 24 -2.86 -1.33 -5.35
CA PHE A 24 -2.85 -2.53 -4.53
C PHE A 24 -4.16 -2.63 -3.77
N LEU A 25 -4.50 -3.85 -3.34
CA LEU A 25 -5.64 -4.11 -2.49
C LEU A 25 -5.16 -4.33 -1.06
N LEU A 26 -5.61 -3.48 -0.14
CA LEU A 26 -5.49 -3.72 1.29
C LEU A 26 -6.68 -4.52 1.78
N SER A 27 -6.39 -5.63 2.43
CA SER A 27 -7.37 -6.55 2.98
C SER A 27 -7.15 -6.71 4.48
N SER A 28 -8.22 -6.66 5.25
CA SER A 28 -8.23 -6.78 6.71
C SER A 28 -9.41 -7.64 7.11
N GLY A 29 -9.16 -8.92 7.36
CA GLY A 29 -10.20 -9.90 7.65
C GLY A 29 -11.30 -9.91 6.57
N HIS A 30 -12.43 -9.25 6.85
CA HIS A 30 -13.58 -9.13 5.95
C HIS A 30 -13.65 -7.83 5.14
N LYS A 31 -12.75 -6.87 5.36
CA LYS A 31 -12.73 -5.58 4.66
C LYS A 31 -11.64 -5.57 3.61
N THR A 32 -11.98 -5.21 2.39
CA THR A 32 -11.02 -5.03 1.31
C THR A 32 -11.20 -3.66 0.69
N MET A 33 -10.09 -2.98 0.41
CA MET A 33 -10.11 -1.67 -0.22
C MET A 33 -8.96 -1.53 -1.23
N PRO A 34 -9.26 -1.17 -2.49
CA PRO A 34 -8.23 -0.79 -3.44
C PRO A 34 -7.64 0.58 -3.08
N VAL A 35 -6.32 0.69 -3.19
CA VAL A 35 -5.54 1.87 -2.83
C VAL A 35 -4.45 2.06 -3.89
N ASP A 36 -4.32 3.29 -4.36
CA ASP A 36 -3.27 3.68 -5.27
C ASP A 36 -2.10 4.32 -4.52
N ILE A 37 -0.87 4.10 -5.00
CA ILE A 37 0.34 4.73 -4.48
C ILE A 37 0.23 6.26 -4.62
N SER A 38 -0.35 6.74 -5.71
CA SER A 38 -0.63 8.17 -5.91
C SER A 38 -1.64 8.73 -4.90
N ASP A 39 -2.50 7.87 -4.34
CA ASP A 39 -3.43 8.25 -3.27
C ASP A 39 -2.76 8.24 -1.89
N LEU A 40 -1.65 7.53 -1.69
CA LEU A 40 -0.84 7.65 -0.47
C LEU A 40 -0.22 9.05 -0.32
N GLN A 41 0.00 9.75 -1.43
CA GLN A 41 0.44 11.15 -1.42
C GLN A 41 -0.69 12.12 -1.01
N LYS A 42 -1.95 11.66 -0.96
CA LYS A 42 -3.10 12.46 -0.55
C LYS A 42 -3.44 12.16 0.91
N SER A 43 -3.20 13.12 1.79
CA SER A 43 -3.50 12.99 3.23
C SER A 43 -4.97 12.63 3.51
N GLU A 44 -5.90 13.10 2.68
CA GLU A 44 -7.32 12.74 2.79
C GLU A 44 -7.56 11.23 2.67
N LYS A 45 -6.80 10.55 1.80
CA LYS A 45 -6.98 9.13 1.58
C LYS A 45 -6.41 8.30 2.71
N ILE A 46 -5.25 8.69 3.24
CA ILE A 46 -4.65 8.07 4.42
C ILE A 46 -5.59 8.18 5.62
N ARG A 47 -6.18 9.35 5.84
CA ARG A 47 -7.16 9.56 6.92
C ARG A 47 -8.40 8.69 6.75
N TYR A 48 -8.90 8.54 5.52
CA TYR A 48 -10.00 7.64 5.21
C TYR A 48 -9.63 6.18 5.48
N LEU A 49 -8.44 5.75 5.04
CA LEU A 49 -7.88 4.41 5.28
C LEU A 49 -7.81 4.10 6.77
N LYS A 50 -7.25 5.02 7.55
CA LYS A 50 -7.17 4.95 9.00
C LYS A 50 -8.54 4.71 9.62
N PHE A 51 -9.55 5.47 9.20
CA PHE A 51 -10.90 5.33 9.73
C PHE A 51 -11.59 4.03 9.27
N PHE A 52 -11.42 3.66 8.00
CA PHE A 52 -12.04 2.47 7.40
C PHE A 52 -11.52 1.17 8.04
N PHE A 53 -10.21 1.08 8.22
CA PHE A 53 -9.53 -0.06 8.85
C PHE A 53 -9.42 0.06 10.38
N ASN A 54 -9.79 1.21 10.94
CA ASN A 54 -9.71 1.49 12.38
C ASN A 54 -8.28 1.28 12.92
N LEU A 55 -7.33 1.91 12.23
CA LEU A 55 -5.91 1.87 12.57
C LEU A 55 -5.63 2.81 13.74
N GLU A 56 -4.88 2.32 14.72
CA GLU A 56 -4.51 3.08 15.92
C GLU A 56 -3.27 3.95 15.69
N GLU A 57 -2.51 3.65 14.63
CA GLU A 57 -1.29 4.35 14.24
C GLU A 57 -1.54 5.76 13.69
N THR A 58 -0.48 6.56 13.65
CA THR A 58 -0.51 7.89 13.03
C THR A 58 -0.51 7.79 11.50
N GLU A 59 -0.95 8.86 10.83
CA GLU A 59 -1.00 8.89 9.36
C GLU A 59 0.38 8.65 8.74
N ASP A 60 1.43 9.26 9.30
CA ASP A 60 2.84 9.01 8.92
C ASP A 60 3.25 7.55 9.08
N GLU A 61 2.98 6.92 10.23
CA GLU A 61 3.34 5.50 10.44
C GLU A 61 2.61 4.56 9.48
N ILE A 62 1.35 4.87 9.16
CA ILE A 62 0.58 4.12 8.17
C ILE A 62 1.24 4.24 6.79
N ILE A 63 1.61 5.47 6.39
CA ILE A 63 2.29 5.72 5.10
C ILE A 63 3.62 4.98 5.05
N GLU A 64 4.46 5.12 6.07
CA GLU A 64 5.78 4.50 6.12
C GLU A 64 5.68 2.96 6.06
N THR A 65 4.75 2.39 6.81
CA THR A 65 4.51 0.94 6.82
C THR A 65 3.99 0.45 5.47
N LEU A 66 3.04 1.17 4.85
CA LEU A 66 2.53 0.83 3.52
C LEU A 66 3.62 0.94 2.46
N MET A 67 4.43 1.99 2.49
CA MET A 67 5.56 2.16 1.57
C MET A 67 6.58 1.05 1.73
N ASN A 68 6.95 0.68 2.96
CA ASN A 68 7.83 -0.44 3.20
C ASN A 68 7.25 -1.75 2.64
N MET A 69 5.97 -2.04 2.89
CA MET A 69 5.30 -3.23 2.32
C MET A 69 5.30 -3.22 0.79
N ILE A 70 5.04 -2.06 0.16
CA ILE A 70 5.10 -1.88 -1.30
C ILE A 70 6.50 -2.18 -1.81
N ILE A 71 7.54 -1.59 -1.21
CA ILE A 71 8.94 -1.74 -1.61
C ILE A 71 9.40 -3.19 -1.45
N GLU A 72 9.06 -3.84 -0.33
CA GLU A 72 9.38 -5.25 -0.09
C GLU A 72 8.72 -6.17 -1.12
N LYS A 73 7.42 -5.98 -1.38
CA LYS A 73 6.68 -6.77 -2.39
C LYS A 73 7.14 -6.47 -3.82
N SER A 74 7.48 -5.21 -4.12
CA SER A 74 8.04 -4.78 -5.41
C SER A 74 9.41 -5.39 -5.68
N SER A 75 10.28 -5.40 -4.68
CA SER A 75 11.63 -5.99 -4.77
C SER A 75 11.55 -7.49 -5.09
N VAL A 76 10.52 -8.18 -4.60
CA VAL A 76 10.25 -9.59 -4.93
C VAL A 76 9.72 -9.74 -6.36
N ALA A 77 8.86 -8.84 -6.83
CA ALA A 77 8.36 -8.86 -8.21
C ALA A 77 9.46 -8.59 -9.25
N SER A 78 10.41 -7.70 -8.94
CA SER A 78 11.48 -7.29 -9.85
C SER A 78 12.59 -8.35 -10.04
N ARG A 79 12.69 -9.35 -9.15
CA ARG A 79 13.62 -10.50 -9.31
C ARG A 79 13.02 -11.67 -10.11
N GLY A 80 11.84 -11.48 -10.71
CA GLY A 80 11.07 -12.51 -11.42
C GLY A 80 11.12 -12.48 -12.94
N ILE A 81 11.97 -11.67 -13.57
CA ILE A 81 12.20 -11.73 -15.04
C ILE A 81 13.65 -12.10 -15.32
N GLY A 82 13.95 -13.37 -15.06
CA GLY A 82 14.98 -14.10 -15.80
C GLY A 82 14.25 -15.13 -16.66
N CYS A 83 13.89 -14.76 -17.88
CA CYS A 83 13.53 -15.66 -18.97
C CYS A 83 14.15 -15.08 -20.25
#